data_AF-A0A928M3T4-F1
#
_entry.id   AF-A0A928M3T4-F1
#
_cell.length_a   1.000
_cell.length_b   1.000
_cell.length_c   1.000
_cell.angle_alpha   90.00
_cell.angle_beta   90.00
_cell.angle_gamma   90.00
#
_symmetry.space_group_name_H-M   'P 1'
#
loop_
_entity.id
_entity.type
_entity.pdbx_description
1 polymer ?
#
loop_
_entity_poly.entity_id
_entity_poly.type
_entity_poly.pdbx_seq_one_letter_code
_entity_poly.pdbx_strand_id
1 'polypeptide(L)'
;MIPFETIAKLFSSDLEGRFCVEIEFLVKDSPRYQSCWMGKMPNREHREKEDYWYGLVSDGSEAYDYDNFQDFSTAPVFAGQSLREIWDSITLVTIDGCDPEEYLSR
;
A
#
# COMPACT_ATOMS: atom_id res chain seq x y z
N MET A 1 -14.17 -10.52 5.23
CA MET A 1 -12.77 -10.27 4.80
C MET A 1 -12.80 -9.94 3.32
N ILE A 2 -12.11 -8.88 2.90
CA ILE A 2 -12.04 -8.50 1.48
C ILE A 2 -11.01 -9.43 0.81
N PRO A 3 -11.34 -10.10 -0.32
CA PRO A 3 -10.38 -10.96 -1.02
C PRO A 3 -9.18 -10.17 -1.55
N PHE A 4 -8.01 -10.80 -1.60
CA PHE A 4 -6.78 -10.17 -2.12
C PHE A 4 -7.01 -9.63 -3.53
N GLU A 5 -7.73 -10.37 -4.37
CA GLU A 5 -8.03 -10.00 -5.75
C GLU A 5 -8.85 -8.71 -5.85
N THR A 6 -9.64 -8.37 -4.82
CA THR A 6 -10.39 -7.11 -4.78
C THR A 6 -9.46 -5.94 -4.55
N ILE A 7 -8.48 -6.09 -3.65
CA ILE A 7 -7.48 -5.06 -3.35
C ILE A 7 -6.46 -4.97 -4.49
N ALA A 8 -6.03 -6.11 -5.04
CA ALA A 8 -5.18 -6.13 -6.23
C ALA A 8 -5.83 -5.36 -7.39
N LYS A 9 -7.14 -5.52 -7.61
CA LYS A 9 -7.87 -4.73 -8.62
C LYS A 9 -7.89 -3.24 -8.30
N LEU A 10 -8.10 -2.86 -7.03
CA LEU A 10 -8.05 -1.45 -6.61
C LEU A 10 -6.69 -0.84 -6.93
N PHE A 11 -5.60 -1.52 -6.56
CA PHE A 11 -4.24 -1.07 -6.81
C PHE A 11 -3.84 -1.14 -8.29
N SER A 12 -4.34 -2.10 -9.06
CA SER A 12 -4.03 -2.22 -10.49
C SER A 12 -4.87 -1.31 -11.37
N SER A 13 -5.89 -0.64 -10.81
CA SER A 13 -6.77 0.24 -11.60
C SER A 13 -6.01 1.52 -11.92
N ASP A 14 -6.05 1.93 -13.18
CA ASP A 14 -5.64 3.28 -13.57
C ASP A 14 -6.63 4.26 -12.92
N LEU A 15 -6.11 5.09 -12.02
CA LEU A 15 -6.91 6.06 -11.28
C LEU A 15 -7.11 7.35 -12.10
N GLU A 16 -6.61 7.39 -13.34
CA GLU A 16 -6.64 8.52 -14.27
C GLU A 16 -6.10 9.82 -13.64
N GLY A 17 -5.14 9.71 -12.72
CA GLY A 17 -4.60 10.83 -11.96
C GLY A 17 -5.61 11.50 -11.03
N ARG A 18 -6.71 10.83 -10.67
CA ARG A 18 -7.80 11.40 -9.86
C ARG A 18 -7.71 11.07 -8.38
N PHE A 19 -7.06 9.98 -8.01
CA PHE A 19 -7.00 9.52 -6.61
C PHE A 19 -5.65 8.87 -6.29
N CYS A 20 -5.09 9.17 -5.12
CA CYS A 20 -4.17 8.28 -4.42
C CYS A 20 -5.01 7.33 -3.57
N VAL A 21 -4.52 6.11 -3.37
CA VAL A 21 -5.12 5.14 -2.44
C VAL A 21 -4.19 5.00 -1.25
N GLU A 22 -4.73 5.14 -0.05
CA GLU A 22 -4.03 4.93 1.20
C GLU A 22 -4.87 4.02 2.10
N ILE A 23 -4.25 2.98 2.66
CA ILE A 23 -4.94 1.95 3.41
C ILE A 23 -4.19 1.73 4.72
N GLU A 24 -4.88 2.00 5.82
CA GLU A 24 -4.43 1.56 7.15
C GLU A 24 -4.81 0.09 7.35
N PHE A 25 -3.88 -0.70 7.85
CA PHE A 25 -4.11 -2.11 8.18
C PHE A 25 -3.28 -2.57 9.38
N LEU A 26 -3.67 -3.73 9.90
CA LEU A 26 -2.90 -4.47 10.89
C LEU A 26 -2.79 -5.94 10.48
N VAL A 27 -1.75 -6.61 10.98
CA VAL A 27 -1.56 -8.05 10.83
C VAL A 27 -1.97 -8.74 12.12
N LYS A 28 -2.95 -9.63 12.03
CA LYS A 28 -3.48 -10.40 13.15
C LYS A 28 -2.36 -11.23 13.79
N ASP A 29 -2.40 -11.33 15.12
CA ASP A 29 -1.44 -12.07 15.93
C ASP A 29 0.04 -11.60 15.79
N SER A 30 0.28 -10.41 15.21
CA SER A 30 1.60 -9.79 15.12
C SER A 30 1.66 -8.49 15.94
N PRO A 31 2.28 -8.47 17.14
CA PRO A 31 2.38 -7.25 17.94
C PRO A 31 3.21 -6.14 17.26
N ARG A 32 3.98 -6.48 16.22
CA ARG A 32 4.80 -5.54 15.45
C ARG A 32 3.98 -4.71 14.47
N TYR A 33 3.06 -5.35 13.77
CA TYR A 33 2.32 -4.75 12.65
C TYR A 33 0.91 -4.36 13.08
N GLN A 34 0.81 -3.39 14.00
CA GLN A 34 -0.46 -2.95 14.60
C GLN A 34 -0.96 -1.60 14.07
N SER A 35 -0.13 -0.86 13.33
CA SER A 35 -0.52 0.33 12.59
C SER A 35 0.42 0.42 11.38
N CYS A 36 -0.02 -0.20 10.29
CA CYS A 36 0.71 -0.27 9.04
C CYS A 36 -0.07 0.48 7.96
N TRP A 37 0.66 0.98 6.98
CA TRP A 37 0.11 1.71 5.86
C TRP A 37 0.59 1.10 4.56
N MET A 38 -0.30 1.04 3.58
CA MET A 38 0.06 0.75 2.20
C MET A 38 -0.70 1.67 1.27
N GLY A 39 -0.09 2.00 0.14
CA GLY A 39 -0.74 2.90 -0.78
C GLY A 39 -0.17 2.94 -2.18
N LYS A 40 -0.86 3.70 -3.00
CA LYS A 40 -0.58 3.94 -4.40
C LYS A 40 -0.79 5.42 -4.70
N MET A 41 0.16 6.02 -5.39
CA MET A 41 0.11 7.44 -5.75
C MET A 41 0.83 7.69 -7.09
N PRO A 42 0.57 8.82 -7.77
CA PRO A 42 1.39 9.19 -8.92
C PRO A 42 2.84 9.48 -8.51
N ASN A 43 3.78 9.07 -9.35
CA ASN A 43 5.19 9.35 -9.14
C ASN A 43 5.45 10.87 -9.27
N ARG A 44 6.21 11.42 -8.31
CA ARG A 44 6.48 12.86 -8.23
C ARG A 44 7.29 13.40 -9.41
N GLU A 45 8.23 12.62 -9.92
CA GLU A 45 9.12 13.00 -11.03
C GLU A 45 8.52 12.64 -12.40
N HIS A 46 7.75 11.56 -12.45
CA HIS A 46 7.17 10.96 -13.65
C HIS A 46 5.66 10.76 -13.47
N ARG A 47 4.87 11.83 -13.59
CA ARG A 47 3.42 11.83 -13.29
C ARG A 47 2.59 10.83 -14.10
N GLU A 48 3.13 10.28 -15.19
CA GLU A 48 2.54 9.21 -15.98
C GLU A 48 2.72 7.81 -15.38
N LYS A 49 3.50 7.70 -14.30
CA LYS A 49 3.77 6.48 -13.55
C LYS A 49 3.15 6.55 -12.17
N GLU A 50 3.08 5.40 -11.53
CA GLU A 50 2.49 5.22 -10.21
C GLU A 50 3.51 4.52 -9.31
N ASP A 51 3.66 5.03 -8.09
CA ASP A 51 4.46 4.42 -7.03
C ASP A 51 3.55 3.68 -6.07
N TYR A 52 4.01 2.54 -5.60
CA TYR A 52 3.38 1.69 -4.60
C TYR A 52 4.27 1.68 -3.37
N TRP A 53 3.69 1.76 -2.18
CA TRP A 53 4.50 1.94 -0.97
C TRP A 53 3.93 1.23 0.26
N TYR A 54 4.81 0.94 1.21
CA TYR A 54 4.49 0.51 2.57
C TYR A 54 5.11 1.44 3.60
N GLY A 55 4.42 1.60 4.73
CA GLY A 55 4.98 2.07 6.00
C GLY A 55 4.59 1.08 7.09
N LEU A 56 5.49 0.17 7.49
CA LEU A 56 5.14 -0.97 8.33
C LEU A 56 5.25 -0.72 9.84
N VAL A 57 6.03 0.28 10.24
CA VAL A 57 6.26 0.64 11.65
C VAL A 57 6.24 2.15 11.84
N SER A 58 5.84 2.58 13.04
CA SER A 58 5.62 4.00 13.35
C SER A 58 6.87 4.87 13.33
N ASP A 59 8.06 4.29 13.45
CA ASP A 59 9.33 5.02 13.41
C ASP A 59 9.86 5.25 11.98
N GLY A 60 9.16 4.74 10.96
CA GLY A 60 9.51 4.90 9.56
C GLY A 60 10.72 4.07 9.10
N SER A 61 11.30 3.22 9.95
CA SER A 61 12.47 2.40 9.59
C SER A 61 12.17 1.30 8.56
N GLU A 62 10.90 0.93 8.40
CA GLU A 62 10.41 -0.05 7.43
C GLU A 62 9.43 0.60 6.45
N ALA A 63 9.94 1.61 5.73
CA ALA A 63 9.31 2.21 4.57
C ALA A 63 9.90 1.61 3.29
N TYR A 64 9.03 1.26 2.33
CA TYR A 64 9.43 0.63 1.07
C TYR A 64 8.62 1.22 -0.07
N ASP A 65 9.29 1.49 -1.19
CA ASP A 65 8.68 2.00 -2.41
C ASP A 65 8.93 1.02 -3.57
N TYR A 66 7.98 0.93 -4.50
CA TYR A 66 8.01 0.04 -5.65
C TYR A 66 7.39 0.71 -6.87
N ASP A 67 7.97 0.46 -8.03
CA ASP A 67 7.49 1.01 -9.31
C ASP A 67 6.33 0.20 -9.91
N ASN A 68 5.97 -0.95 -9.33
CA ASN A 68 4.92 -1.81 -9.84
C ASN A 68 4.26 -2.68 -8.76
N PHE A 69 3.00 -3.03 -9.00
CA PHE A 69 2.19 -3.84 -8.08
C PHE A 69 2.74 -5.26 -7.86
N GLN A 70 3.41 -5.85 -8.86
CA GLN A 70 3.94 -7.21 -8.75
C GLN A 70 5.02 -7.30 -7.67
N ASP A 71 5.99 -6.38 -7.70
CA ASP A 71 7.05 -6.31 -6.70
C ASP A 71 6.48 -5.91 -5.33
N PHE A 72 5.62 -4.89 -5.30
CA PHE A 72 4.91 -4.47 -4.08
C PHE A 72 4.17 -5.63 -3.40
N SER A 73 3.48 -6.48 -4.16
CA SER A 73 2.65 -7.57 -3.60
C SER A 73 3.43 -8.85 -3.28
N THR A 74 4.64 -9.02 -3.81
CA THR A 74 5.47 -10.24 -3.65
C THR A 74 6.77 -10.03 -2.89
N ALA A 75 7.16 -8.79 -2.58
CA ALA A 75 8.35 -8.51 -1.78
C ALA A 75 8.21 -9.07 -0.34
N PRO A 76 9.24 -9.74 0.21
CA PRO A 76 9.18 -10.43 1.50
C PRO A 76 9.40 -9.48 2.70
N VAL A 77 8.65 -8.38 2.79
CA VAL A 77 8.85 -7.33 3.79
C VAL A 77 8.17 -7.60 5.14
N PHE A 78 7.23 -8.53 5.19
CA PHE A 78 6.53 -8.90 6.43
C PHE A 78 7.25 -10.05 7.12
N ALA A 79 8.40 -9.74 7.75
CA ALA A 79 9.26 -10.74 8.41
C ALA A 79 9.64 -11.93 7.50
N GLY A 80 9.94 -11.64 6.23
CA GLY A 80 10.30 -12.64 5.22
C GLY A 80 9.14 -13.17 4.38
N GLN A 81 7.91 -12.72 4.63
CA GLN A 81 6.72 -13.04 3.84
C GLN A 81 6.23 -11.83 3.05
N SER A 82 5.52 -12.11 1.96
CA SER A 82 4.90 -11.10 1.09
C SER A 82 3.48 -10.75 1.51
N LEU A 83 2.97 -9.62 1.01
CA LEU A 83 1.57 -9.20 1.20
C LEU A 83 0.59 -10.31 0.81
N ARG A 84 0.84 -10.97 -0.32
CA ARG A 84 0.00 -12.04 -0.83
C ARG A 84 -0.04 -13.26 0.11
N GLU A 85 1.09 -13.58 0.74
CA GLU A 85 1.18 -14.71 1.66
C GLU A 85 0.51 -14.42 3.01
N ILE A 86 0.53 -13.17 3.47
CA ILE A 86 -0.04 -12.78 4.75
C ILE A 86 -1.47 -12.24 4.66
N TRP A 87 -2.08 -12.21 3.47
CA TRP A 87 -3.35 -11.52 3.23
C TRP A 87 -4.48 -11.99 4.15
N ASP A 88 -4.58 -13.30 4.39
CA ASP A 88 -5.61 -13.88 5.26
C ASP A 88 -5.45 -13.46 6.74
N SER A 89 -4.29 -12.93 7.11
CA SER A 89 -4.00 -12.37 8.42
C SER A 89 -4.18 -10.85 8.48
N ILE A 90 -4.47 -10.18 7.36
CA ILE A 90 -4.64 -8.72 7.32
C ILE A 90 -6.06 -8.34 7.74
N THR A 91 -6.13 -7.33 8.61
CA THR A 91 -7.36 -6.59 8.90
C THR A 91 -7.19 -5.16 8.40
N LEU A 92 -8.02 -4.77 7.44
CA LEU A 92 -8.08 -3.40 6.96
C LEU A 92 -8.82 -2.54 7.98
N VAL A 93 -8.26 -1.38 8.30
CA VAL A 93 -8.80 -0.41 9.26
C VAL A 93 -9.51 0.72 8.50
N THR A 94 -8.80 1.38 7.58
CA THR A 94 -9.36 2.42 6.70
C THR A 94 -8.93 2.20 5.25
N ILE A 95 -9.71 2.76 4.32
CA ILE A 95 -9.34 2.90 2.91
C ILE A 95 -9.71 4.32 2.55
N ASP A 96 -8.69 5.15 2.35
CA ASP A 96 -8.81 6.57 2.10
C ASP A 96 -8.34 6.89 0.68
N GLY A 97 -9.10 7.76 0.01
CA GLY A 97 -8.71 8.34 -1.26
C GLY A 97 -8.33 9.80 -1.05
N CYS A 98 -7.22 10.26 -1.63
CA CYS A 98 -6.89 11.69 -1.66
C CYS A 98 -6.67 12.18 -3.09
N ASP A 99 -6.89 13.47 -3.34
CA ASP A 99 -6.60 14.08 -4.63
C ASP A 99 -5.08 14.10 -4.87
N PRO A 100 -4.59 13.59 -6.01
CA PRO A 100 -3.16 13.60 -6.28
C PRO A 100 -2.51 14.99 -6.30
N GLU A 101 -3.23 16.05 -6.68
CA GLU A 101 -2.68 17.41 -6.65
C GLU A 101 -2.49 17.92 -5.20
N GLU A 102 -3.34 17.50 -4.25
CA GLU A 102 -3.13 17.79 -2.83
C GLU A 102 -1.88 17.09 -2.30
N TYR A 103 -1.55 15.89 -2.79
CA TYR A 103 -0.33 15.18 -2.41
C TYR A 103 0.92 15.79 -3.06
N LEU A 104 0.85 16.09 -4.36
CA LEU A 104 1.98 16.61 -5.14
C LEU A 104 2.35 18.06 -4.78
N SER A 105 1.43 18.81 -4.17
CA SER A 105 1.67 20.18 -3.70
C SER A 105 2.32 20.26 -2.30
N ARG A 106 2.50 19.13 -1.61
CA ARG A 106 3.22 19.01 -0.33
C ARG A 106 4.72 18.74 -0.51
#